data_AF-A0A9D6TRV8-F1
#
_entry.id   AF-A0A9D6TRV8-F1
#
_cell.length_a   1.000
_cell.length_b   1.000
_cell.length_c   1.000
_cell.angle_alpha   90.00
_cell.angle_beta   90.00
_cell.angle_gamma   90.00
#
_symmetry.space_group_name_H-M   'P 1'
#
loop_
_entity.id
_entity.type
_entity.pdbx_description
1 polymer ?
#
loop_
_entity_poly.entity_id
_entity_poly.type
_entity_poly.pdbx_seq_one_letter_code
_entity_poly.pdbx_strand_id
1 'polypeptide(L)'
;MQPGNSGGPRLDENKHLIGVVVSKLGLKAATSTGDLPQNVNYAVKGAYALALLEPYWGNDTPEPNQGTAQPRFEDMVAKAQQSVVLILVY
;
A
#
# COMPACT_ATOMS: atom_id res chain seq x y z
N MET A 1 16.58 6.47 -9.75
CA MET A 1 15.84 6.42 -8.47
C MET A 1 14.57 7.21 -8.70
N GLN A 2 13.36 6.66 -8.47
CA GLN A 2 12.15 7.47 -8.38
C GLN A 2 11.92 7.76 -6.89
N PRO A 3 12.25 8.96 -6.39
CA PRO A 3 11.72 9.43 -5.12
C PRO A 3 10.19 9.49 -5.20
N GLY A 4 9.48 9.16 -4.13
CA GLY A 4 8.05 9.49 -4.00
C GLY A 4 7.05 8.35 -3.81
N ASN A 5 7.47 7.09 -3.71
CA ASN A 5 6.53 5.97 -3.48
C ASN A 5 6.27 5.66 -1.99
N SER A 6 6.98 6.29 -1.06
CA SER A 6 6.77 6.13 0.38
C SER A 6 5.42 6.72 0.80
N GLY A 7 4.69 5.99 1.64
CA GLY A 7 3.33 6.34 2.08
C GLY A 7 2.21 5.83 1.16
N GLY A 8 2.54 5.32 -0.03
CA GLY A 8 1.55 4.78 -0.96
C GLY A 8 1.02 3.40 -0.56
N PRO A 9 -0.24 3.08 -0.90
CA PRO A 9 -0.79 1.74 -0.69
C PRO A 9 -0.18 0.73 -1.66
N ARG A 10 -0.05 -0.51 -1.20
CA ARG A 10 0.22 -1.68 -2.04
C ARG A 10 -1.06 -2.49 -2.12
N LEU A 11 -1.53 -2.73 -3.35
CA LEU A 11 -2.74 -3.50 -3.62
C LEU A 11 -2.39 -4.85 -4.27
N ASP A 12 -3.23 -5.86 -4.04
CA ASP A 12 -3.24 -7.10 -4.83
C ASP A 12 -4.05 -6.92 -6.13
N GLU A 13 -4.07 -7.96 -6.96
CA GLU A 13 -4.85 -8.01 -8.21
C GLU A 13 -6.36 -7.93 -8.01
N ASN A 14 -6.83 -8.16 -6.78
CA ASN A 14 -8.23 -8.11 -6.38
C ASN A 14 -8.60 -6.77 -5.72
N LYS A 15 -7.71 -5.77 -5.76
CA LYS A 15 -7.88 -4.42 -5.18
C LYS A 15 -7.88 -4.40 -3.64
N HIS A 16 -7.36 -5.42 -2.98
CA HIS A 16 -7.22 -5.42 -1.53
C HIS A 16 -5.93 -4.74 -1.10
N LEU A 17 -6.01 -3.92 -0.04
CA LEU A 17 -4.84 -3.34 0.59
C LEU A 17 -4.02 -4.43 1.30
N ILE A 18 -2.83 -4.71 0.79
CA ILE A 18 -1.90 -5.67 1.41
C ILE A 18 -0.85 -4.99 2.29
N GLY A 19 -0.61 -3.69 2.10
CA GLY A 19 0.26 -2.92 2.98
C GLY A 19 0.51 -1.48 2.54
N VAL A 20 1.27 -0.74 3.34
CA VAL A 20 1.70 0.64 3.06
C VAL A 20 3.20 0.68 2.89
N VAL A 21 3.68 1.22 1.77
CA VAL A 21 5.11 1.28 1.46
C VAL A 21 5.79 2.26 2.42
N VAL A 22 6.82 1.81 3.14
CA VAL A 22 7.54 2.63 4.12
C VAL A 22 8.99 2.88 3.72
N SER A 23 9.61 1.96 2.99
CA SER A 23 11.02 2.06 2.63
C SER A 23 11.37 1.24 1.40
N LYS A 24 12.58 1.48 0.88
CA LYS A 24 13.21 0.70 -0.20
C LYS A 24 14.40 -0.05 0.37
N LEU A 25 14.73 -1.21 -0.22
CA LEU A 25 15.98 -1.90 0.09
C LEU A 25 17.19 -1.02 -0.29
N GLY A 26 18.04 -0.79 0.71
CA GLY A 26 19.14 0.19 0.64
C GLY A 26 20.53 -0.43 0.53
N LEU A 27 21.55 0.43 0.61
CA LEU A 27 22.97 0.11 0.43
C LEU A 27 23.49 -1.01 1.35
N LYS A 28 22.90 -1.19 2.54
CA LYS A 28 23.26 -2.30 3.44
C LYS A 28 23.05 -3.68 2.80
N ALA A 29 22.03 -3.84 1.97
CA ALA A 29 21.85 -5.09 1.24
C ALA A 29 22.89 -5.26 0.13
N ALA A 30 23.30 -4.15 -0.50
CA ALA A 30 24.34 -4.18 -1.52
C ALA A 30 25.68 -4.70 -0.98
N THR A 31 25.99 -4.44 0.30
CA THR A 31 27.18 -4.99 0.96
C THR A 31 27.13 -6.51 1.11
N SER A 32 25.93 -7.10 1.18
CA SER A 32 25.73 -8.55 1.33
C SER A 32 25.49 -9.26 -0.01
N THR A 33 24.89 -8.59 -1.00
CA THR A 33 24.54 -9.17 -2.30
C THR A 33 25.51 -8.83 -3.43
N GLY A 34 26.46 -7.91 -3.21
CA GLY A 34 27.40 -7.42 -4.24
C GLY A 34 26.78 -6.42 -5.22
N ASP A 35 25.46 -6.47 -5.40
CA ASP A 35 24.69 -5.55 -6.25
C ASP A 35 23.73 -4.69 -5.44
N LEU A 36 23.46 -3.45 -5.90
CA LEU A 36 22.41 -2.61 -5.34
C LEU A 36 21.04 -3.11 -5.84
N PRO A 37 20.21 -3.74 -4.99
CA PRO A 37 18.89 -4.19 -5.40
C PRO A 37 18.04 -3.01 -5.84
N GLN A 38 17.73 -2.97 -7.13
CA GLN A 38 16.77 -2.05 -7.69
C GLN A 38 15.36 -2.68 -7.60
N ASN A 39 14.34 -1.84 -7.43
CA ASN A 39 12.92 -2.22 -7.47
C ASN A 39 12.39 -3.08 -6.30
N VAL A 40 13.08 -3.17 -5.17
CA VAL A 40 12.57 -3.83 -3.96
C VAL A 40 12.11 -2.79 -2.94
N ASN A 41 10.80 -2.81 -2.62
CA ASN A 41 10.20 -1.97 -1.59
C ASN A 41 9.74 -2.84 -0.41
N TYR A 42 9.76 -2.25 0.79
CA TYR A 42 9.17 -2.82 1.99
C TYR A 42 7.88 -2.09 2.34
N ALA A 43 6.88 -2.87 2.70
CA ALA A 43 5.59 -2.37 3.16
C ALA A 43 5.26 -2.93 4.54
N VAL A 44 4.67 -2.09 5.40
CA VAL A 44 4.02 -2.57 6.63
C VAL A 44 2.73 -3.26 6.24
N LYS A 45 2.48 -4.47 6.77
CA LYS A 45 1.28 -5.26 6.45
C LYS A 45 0.01 -4.46 6.80
N GLY A 46 -0.97 -4.51 5.90
CA GLY A 46 -2.24 -3.78 6.05
C GLY A 46 -2.97 -4.11 7.36
N ALA A 47 -2.86 -5.34 7.85
CA ALA A 47 -3.46 -5.77 9.12
C ALA A 47 -3.04 -4.92 10.33
N TYR A 48 -1.82 -4.40 10.37
CA TYR A 48 -1.38 -3.51 11.45
C TYR A 48 -2.01 -2.13 11.36
N ALA A 49 -2.16 -1.60 10.15
CA ALA A 49 -2.88 -0.34 9.92
C ALA A 49 -4.38 -0.50 10.24
N LEU A 50 -4.96 -1.66 9.88
CA LEU A 50 -6.35 -2.00 10.17
C LEU A 50 -6.62 -2.02 11.67
N ALA A 51 -5.79 -2.74 12.44
CA ALA A 51 -5.92 -2.83 13.89
C ALA A 51 -5.79 -1.47 14.60
N LEU A 52 -5.03 -0.52 14.02
CA LEU A 52 -4.93 0.84 14.55
C LEU A 52 -6.20 1.66 14.28
N LEU A 53 -6.91 1.39 13.18
CA LEU A 53 -8.11 2.12 12.78
C LEU A 53 -9.41 1.53 13.35
N GLU A 54 -9.42 0.23 13.64
CA GLU A 54 -10.58 -0.53 14.14
C GLU A 54 -11.30 0.13 15.33
N PRO A 55 -10.62 0.70 16.35
CA PRO A 55 -11.29 1.40 17.45
C PRO A 55 -12.07 2.66 17.03
N TYR A 56 -11.80 3.20 15.84
CA TYR A 56 -12.39 4.42 15.31
C TYR A 56 -13.45 4.15 14.23
N TRP A 57 -13.76 2.89 13.95
CA TRP A 57 -14.80 2.54 12.99
C TRP A 57 -16.18 2.91 13.49
N GLY A 58 -16.88 3.71 12.68
CA GLY A 58 -18.30 3.98 12.86
C GLY A 58 -19.18 2.97 12.13
N ASN A 59 -20.48 3.17 12.21
CA ASN A 59 -21.48 2.33 11.54
C ASN A 59 -21.42 2.42 10.00
N ASP A 60 -20.71 3.40 9.45
CA ASP A 60 -20.59 3.66 8.00
C ASP A 60 -19.34 3.03 7.37
N THR A 61 -18.72 2.04 8.03
CA THR A 61 -17.51 1.40 7.53
C THR A 61 -17.84 0.60 6.26
N PRO A 62 -17.18 0.87 5.11
CA PRO A 62 -17.48 0.15 3.88
C PRO A 62 -17.21 -1.34 4.03
N GLU A 63 -18.14 -2.18 3.57
CA GLU A 63 -17.90 -3.62 3.52
C GLU A 63 -16.70 -3.93 2.59
N PRO A 64 -15.89 -4.96 2.93
CA PRO A 64 -14.84 -5.43 2.04
C PRO A 64 -15.40 -5.74 0.65
N ASN A 65 -14.75 -5.21 -0.38
CA ASN A 65 -15.20 -5.35 -1.76
C ASN A 65 -15.13 -6.82 -2.20
N GLN A 66 -16.27 -7.53 -2.21
CA GLN A 66 -16.36 -8.95 -2.62
C GLN A 66 -16.53 -9.16 -4.14
N GLY A 67 -16.27 -8.14 -4.95
CA GLY A 67 -16.51 -8.20 -6.39
C GLY A 67 -15.63 -9.25 -7.11
N THR A 68 -16.26 -10.28 -7.67
CA THR A 68 -15.62 -11.39 -8.41
C THR A 68 -15.16 -11.02 -9.83
N ALA A 69 -15.60 -9.88 -10.36
CA ALA A 69 -15.20 -9.41 -11.68
C ALA A 69 -13.88 -8.63 -11.63
N GLN A 70 -12.93 -9.02 -12.49
CA GLN A 70 -11.69 -8.28 -12.74
C GLN A 70 -12.02 -7.02 -13.59
N PRO A 71 -11.95 -5.81 -13.02
CA PRO A 71 -12.11 -4.58 -13.79
C PRO A 71 -10.86 -4.33 -14.63
N ARG A 72 -10.95 -3.43 -15.62
CA ARG A 72 -9.77 -3.01 -16.37
C ARG A 72 -8.79 -2.31 -15.44
N PHE A 73 -7.51 -2.35 -15.82
CA PHE A 73 -6.44 -1.78 -15.00
C PHE A 73 -6.65 -0.28 -14.71
N GLU A 74 -7.11 0.47 -15.70
CA GLU A 74 -7.38 1.90 -15.57
C GLU A 74 -8.47 2.19 -14.53
N ASP A 75 -9.52 1.37 -14.53
CA ASP A 75 -10.63 1.50 -13.59
C ASP A 75 -10.18 1.16 -12.16
N MET A 76 -9.25 0.19 -12.02
CA MET A 76 -8.61 -0.13 -10.74
C MET A 76 -7.76 1.02 -10.21
N VAL A 77 -6.94 1.64 -11.07
CA VAL A 77 -6.11 2.79 -10.69
C VAL A 77 -6.98 3.97 -10.26
N ALA A 78 -8.02 4.29 -11.04
CA ALA A 78 -8.93 5.39 -10.72
C ALA A 78 -9.61 5.21 -9.36
N LYS A 79 -10.12 4.00 -9.07
CA LYS A 79 -10.74 3.69 -7.77
C LYS A 79 -9.73 3.72 -6.62
N ALA A 80 -8.52 3.21 -6.84
CA ALA A 80 -7.45 3.28 -5.85
C ALA A 80 -7.10 4.74 -5.51
N GLN A 81 -6.94 5.60 -6.51
CA GLN A 81 -6.64 7.01 -6.31
C GLN A 81 -7.72 7.74 -5.49
N GLN A 82 -9.00 7.43 -5.72
CA GLN A 82 -10.11 7.98 -4.93
C GLN A 82 -10.12 7.49 -3.47
N SER A 83 -9.47 6.37 -3.18
CA SER A 83 -9.43 5.75 -1.86
C SER A 83 -8.16 6.09 -1.06
N VAL A 84 -7.31 6.98 -1.58
CA VAL A 84 -6.04 7.38 -0.96
C VAL A 84 -6.14 8.83 -0.48
N VAL A 85 -5.80 9.03 0.79
CA VAL A 85 -5.76 10.35 1.43
C VAL A 85 -4.38 10.61 2.04
N LEU A 86 -4.00 11.88 2.14
CA LEU A 86 -2.79 12.29 2.85
C LEU A 86 -3.14 12.53 4.32
N ILE A 87 -2.47 11.81 5.22
CA ILE A 87 -2.60 12.02 6.66
C ILE A 87 -1.53 13.04 7.08
N LEU A 88 -1.96 14.17 7.63
CA LEU A 88 -1.08 15.20 8.17
C LEU A 88 -1.11 15.12 9.70
N VAL A 89 0.08 15.00 10.31
CA VAL A 89 0.26 15.01 11.76
C VAL A 89 1.07 16.25 12.10
N TYR A 90 0.56 17.07 13.01
CA TYR A 90 1.17 18.32 13.49
C TYR A 90 1.67 18.16 14.92
#